data_AF-A0A8X6L1A3-F1
#
_entry.id   AF-A0A8X6L1A3-F1
#
_cell.length_a   1.000
_cell.length_b   1.000
_cell.length_c   1.000
_cell.angle_alpha   90.00
_cell.angle_beta   90.00
_cell.angle_gamma   90.00
#
_symmetry.space_group_name_H-M   'P 1'
#
loop_
_entity.id
_entity.type
_entity.pdbx_description
1 polymer ?
#
loop_
_entity_poly.entity_id
_entity_poly.type
_entity_poly.pdbx_seq_one_letter_code
_entity_poly.pdbx_strand_id
1 'polypeptide(L)'
;MANCNGREALRMYRQKYPSRKMPSRSFFATIYRRLCETGSLDVHKPDSGRQRISRTVDAEERVVHAHQRNPSTSLRVVSRETHIPQTIVWRIVHDEGHYSYHLQCVQALQPGDYSSPCASTLSVNPHDLELFLVGTEMGLIHRGSLNDKRCDATYSEHKSQVYRVQWNYLHPRVFLSCAEDYTIQIWDHTERHSMFEFFFEHEVNDVAWAPFSSTLFAAISGNAIVSVFDLAIDKIEAIGMFTCYTAKQNVKLTKLAFHPVKPVLIVGDDR
;
A
#
# COMPACT_ATOMS: atom_id res chain seq x y z
N MET A 1 4.92 18.75 62.97
CA MET A 1 4.55 19.38 61.68
C MET A 1 3.67 20.58 62.01
N ALA A 2 3.80 21.70 61.30
CA ALA A 2 3.23 23.00 61.69
C ALA A 2 1.70 23.14 61.43
N ASN A 3 0.88 22.18 61.90
CA ASN A 3 -0.59 22.20 62.00
C ASN A 3 -1.32 23.22 61.11
N CYS A 4 -1.20 23.09 59.78
CA CYS A 4 -1.86 23.94 58.78
C CYS A 4 -1.54 25.46 58.87
N ASN A 5 -0.57 25.87 59.67
CA ASN A 5 -0.22 27.27 59.90
C ASN A 5 0.94 27.71 58.99
N GLY A 6 0.59 28.36 57.88
CA GLY A 6 1.55 28.84 56.88
C GLY A 6 2.61 29.82 57.42
N ARG A 7 2.35 30.53 58.53
CA ARG A 7 3.36 31.41 59.16
C ARG A 7 4.41 30.61 59.92
N GLU A 8 3.98 29.57 60.61
CA GLU A 8 4.87 28.70 61.36
C GLU A 8 5.71 27.82 60.43
N ALA A 9 5.10 27.31 59.35
CA ALA A 9 5.80 26.63 58.27
C ALA A 9 6.88 27.51 57.62
N LEU A 10 6.57 28.78 57.35
CA LEU A 10 7.55 29.74 56.83
C LEU A 10 8.70 29.98 57.83
N ARG A 11 8.40 30.09 59.13
CA ARG A 11 9.43 30.26 60.17
C ARG A 11 10.40 29.07 60.21
N MET A 12 9.87 27.85 60.23
CA MET A 12 10.67 26.62 60.21
C MET A 12 11.48 26.49 58.92
N TYR A 13 10.88 26.82 57.76
CA TYR A 13 11.57 26.78 56.47
C TYR A 13 12.73 27.78 56.41
N ARG A 14 12.53 29.00 56.94
CA ARG A 14 13.56 30.04 57.02
C ARG A 14 14.74 29.60 57.90
N GLN A 15 14.45 28.97 59.05
CA GLN A 15 15.50 28.47 59.94
C GLN A 15 16.31 27.36 59.29
N LYS A 16 15.66 26.49 58.49
CA LYS A 16 16.30 25.34 57.85
C LYS A 16 17.06 25.69 56.57
N TYR A 17 16.61 26.72 55.83
CA TYR A 17 17.20 27.11 54.54
C TYR A 17 17.39 28.64 54.43
N PRO A 18 18.35 29.21 55.17
CA PRO A 18 18.50 30.66 55.29
C PRO A 18 18.93 31.38 54.00
N SER A 19 19.56 30.68 53.06
CA SER A 19 20.11 31.24 51.80
C SER A 19 19.21 31.07 50.57
N ARG A 20 17.98 30.56 50.73
CA ARG A 20 17.01 30.40 49.62
C ARG A 20 16.04 31.56 49.51
N LYS A 21 15.48 31.78 48.31
CA LYS A 21 14.40 32.75 48.10
C LYS A 21 13.16 32.32 48.88
N MET A 22 12.66 33.20 49.75
CA MET A 22 11.59 32.87 50.69
C MET A 22 10.22 32.80 49.98
N PRO A 23 9.54 31.65 49.99
CA PRO A 23 8.17 31.55 49.51
C PRO A 23 7.21 32.31 50.43
N SER A 24 6.06 32.72 49.92
CA SER A 24 5.05 33.40 50.74
C SER A 24 4.42 32.45 51.75
N ARG A 25 3.87 32.97 52.86
CA ARG A 25 3.09 32.14 53.81
C ARG A 25 1.89 31.44 53.13
N SER A 26 1.33 32.04 52.08
CA SER A 26 0.22 31.46 51.31
C SER A 26 0.66 30.29 50.45
N PHE A 27 1.91 30.28 49.97
CA PHE A 27 2.47 29.15 49.21
C PHE A 27 2.42 27.85 50.01
N PHE A 28 2.85 27.87 51.27
CA PHE A 28 2.82 26.70 52.16
C PHE A 28 1.38 26.21 52.42
N ALA A 29 0.44 27.14 52.61
CA ALA A 29 -0.97 26.80 52.79
C ALA A 29 -1.60 26.20 51.52
N THR A 30 -1.28 26.75 50.34
CA THR A 30 -1.80 26.24 49.05
C THR A 30 -1.25 24.85 48.73
N ILE A 31 0.04 24.61 48.97
CA ILE A 31 0.63 23.28 48.76
C ILE A 31 0.02 22.25 49.71
N TYR A 32 -0.09 22.58 51.00
CA TYR A 32 -0.71 21.69 51.96
C TYR A 32 -2.14 21.32 51.57
N ARG A 33 -2.94 22.32 51.18
CA ARG A 33 -4.32 22.11 50.73
C ARG A 33 -4.37 21.17 49.52
N ARG A 34 -3.55 21.41 48.50
CA ARG A 34 -3.51 20.54 47.29
C ARG A 34 -3.09 19.11 47.62
N LEU A 35 -2.08 18.93 48.46
CA LEU A 35 -1.67 17.58 48.88
C LEU A 35 -2.77 16.85 49.64
N CYS A 36 -3.55 17.55 50.47
CA CYS A 36 -4.71 16.95 51.15
C CYS A 36 -5.88 16.63 50.22
N GLU A 37 -6.16 17.51 49.24
CA GLU A 37 -7.33 17.38 48.36
C GLU A 37 -7.09 16.44 47.18
N THR A 38 -5.90 16.48 46.55
CA THR A 38 -5.63 15.75 45.30
C THR A 38 -4.40 14.83 45.38
N GLY A 39 -3.60 14.92 46.45
CA GLY A 39 -2.35 14.16 46.57
C GLY A 39 -1.24 14.59 45.60
N SER A 40 -1.46 15.63 44.78
CA SER A 40 -0.50 16.12 43.78
C SER A 40 -0.10 17.58 44.03
N LEU A 41 1.14 17.91 43.62
CA LEU A 41 1.64 19.29 43.61
C LEU A 41 1.26 20.06 42.33
N ASP A 42 0.73 19.36 41.32
CA ASP A 42 0.42 19.94 40.02
C ASP A 42 -0.75 20.93 40.08
N VAL A 43 -0.63 22.00 39.29
CA VAL A 43 -1.71 22.98 39.12
C VAL A 43 -2.66 22.43 38.05
N HIS A 44 -3.80 21.85 38.45
CA HIS A 44 -4.84 21.50 37.49
C HIS A 44 -5.53 22.78 36.98
N LYS A 45 -5.28 23.14 35.72
CA LYS A 45 -6.01 24.20 35.00
C LYS A 45 -6.96 23.52 34.00
N PRO A 46 -8.25 23.39 34.29
CA PRO A 46 -9.17 22.67 33.41
C PRO A 46 -9.34 23.33 32.03
N ASP A 47 -9.10 24.64 31.91
CA ASP A 47 -9.38 25.41 30.67
C ASP A 47 -8.16 26.08 30.03
N SER A 48 -6.93 25.65 30.33
CA SER A 48 -5.75 26.16 29.61
C SER A 48 -5.41 25.29 28.41
N GLY A 49 -6.24 25.38 27.37
CA GLY A 49 -6.02 24.74 26.07
C GLY A 49 -6.97 25.30 25.01
N ARG A 50 -6.50 25.45 23.78
CA ARG A 50 -7.35 25.86 22.64
C ARG A 50 -8.48 24.84 22.49
N GLN A 51 -9.74 25.28 22.59
CA GLN A 51 -10.90 24.40 22.41
C GLN A 51 -10.78 23.63 21.10
N ARG A 52 -10.80 22.29 21.21
CA ARG A 52 -10.76 21.39 20.06
C ARG A 52 -12.14 21.47 19.42
N ILE A 53 -12.26 22.12 18.26
CA ILE A 53 -13.49 22.13 17.48
C ILE A 53 -13.83 20.66 17.19
N SER A 54 -15.01 20.24 17.63
CA SER A 54 -15.55 18.89 17.46
C SER A 54 -15.51 18.48 15.99
N ARG A 55 -14.77 17.40 15.68
CA ARG A 55 -14.86 16.71 14.41
C ARG A 55 -16.22 16.01 14.35
N THR A 56 -17.18 16.61 13.67
CA THR A 56 -18.44 15.92 13.37
C THR A 56 -18.19 14.95 12.22
N VAL A 57 -18.65 13.70 12.34
CA VAL A 57 -18.48 12.64 11.33
C VAL A 57 -18.92 13.12 9.94
N ASP A 58 -20.03 13.88 9.86
CA ASP A 58 -20.52 14.50 8.63
C ASP A 58 -19.54 15.48 7.95
N ALA A 59 -18.75 16.21 8.75
CA ALA A 59 -17.73 17.12 8.22
C ALA A 59 -16.53 16.33 7.67
N GLU A 60 -16.19 15.21 8.29
CA GLU A 60 -15.13 14.31 7.83
C GLU A 60 -15.53 13.62 6.53
N GLU A 61 -16.73 13.04 6.47
CA GLU A 61 -17.26 12.40 5.27
C GLU A 61 -17.31 13.36 4.07
N ARG A 62 -17.75 14.61 4.28
CA ARG A 62 -17.77 15.61 3.20
C ARG A 62 -16.37 15.94 2.66
N VAL A 63 -15.38 16.02 3.54
CA VAL A 63 -13.98 16.28 3.14
C VAL A 63 -13.39 15.08 2.40
N VAL A 64 -13.56 13.87 2.94
CA VAL A 64 -13.06 12.63 2.33
C VAL A 64 -13.70 12.42 0.98
N HIS A 65 -15.03 12.54 0.87
CA HIS A 65 -15.75 12.36 -0.38
C HIS A 65 -15.37 13.43 -1.42
N ALA A 66 -15.19 14.69 -1.04
CA ALA A 66 -14.73 15.73 -1.96
C ALA A 66 -13.31 15.45 -2.48
N HIS A 67 -12.42 14.96 -1.62
CA HIS A 67 -11.05 14.63 -1.99
C HIS A 67 -10.97 13.36 -2.86
N GLN A 68 -11.75 12.31 -2.55
CA GLN A 68 -11.79 11.08 -3.36
C GLN A 68 -12.33 11.29 -4.77
N ARG A 69 -13.25 12.25 -4.96
CA ARG A 69 -13.73 12.62 -6.31
C ARG A 69 -12.60 13.16 -7.20
N ASN A 70 -11.64 13.88 -6.63
CA ASN A 70 -10.49 14.39 -7.35
C ASN A 70 -9.28 14.59 -6.42
N PRO A 71 -8.40 13.58 -6.30
CA PRO A 71 -7.23 13.64 -5.41
C PRO A 71 -6.21 14.74 -5.76
N SER A 72 -6.25 15.25 -7.01
CA SER A 72 -5.36 16.32 -7.47
C SER A 72 -5.77 17.73 -7.03
N THR A 73 -6.96 17.87 -6.46
CA THR A 73 -7.51 19.18 -6.07
C THR A 73 -6.82 19.70 -4.81
N SER A 74 -6.43 20.98 -4.83
CA SER A 74 -5.80 21.60 -3.66
C SER A 74 -6.75 21.64 -2.45
N LEU A 75 -6.21 21.52 -1.25
CA LEU A 75 -6.98 21.60 0.01
C LEU A 75 -7.74 22.92 0.18
N ARG A 76 -7.32 23.98 -0.51
CA ARG A 76 -8.04 25.27 -0.56
C ARG A 76 -9.36 25.16 -1.32
N VAL A 77 -9.38 24.39 -2.41
CA VAL A 77 -10.60 24.15 -3.18
C VAL A 77 -11.57 23.32 -2.36
N VAL A 78 -11.08 22.22 -1.77
CA VAL A 78 -11.88 21.37 -0.85
C VAL A 78 -12.42 22.19 0.34
N SER A 79 -11.63 23.10 0.90
CA SER A 79 -12.06 24.02 1.95
C SER A 79 -13.21 24.94 1.52
N ARG A 80 -13.15 25.47 0.29
CA ARG A 80 -14.22 26.29 -0.29
C ARG A 80 -15.49 25.49 -0.57
N GLU A 81 -15.36 24.26 -1.04
CA GLU A 81 -16.50 23.39 -1.35
C GLU A 81 -17.21 22.89 -0.10
N THR A 82 -16.44 22.47 0.92
CA THR A 82 -16.98 21.91 2.17
C THR A 82 -17.31 22.96 3.22
N HIS A 83 -16.88 24.20 3.02
CA HIS A 83 -16.97 25.32 3.96
C HIS A 83 -16.25 25.03 5.30
N ILE A 84 -15.27 24.12 5.28
CA ILE A 84 -14.46 23.76 6.44
C ILE A 84 -13.11 24.47 6.32
N PRO A 85 -12.57 25.05 7.42
CA PRO A 85 -11.24 25.66 7.39
C PRO A 85 -10.16 24.73 6.84
N GLN A 86 -9.30 25.26 5.96
CA GLN A 86 -8.22 24.49 5.29
C GLN A 86 -7.36 23.67 6.27
N THR A 87 -7.14 24.17 7.49
CA THR A 87 -6.37 23.48 8.54
C THR A 87 -7.05 22.21 9.06
N ILE A 88 -8.38 22.18 9.07
CA ILE A 88 -9.17 21.00 9.44
C ILE A 88 -9.22 20.02 8.27
N VAL A 89 -9.45 20.52 7.05
CA VAL A 89 -9.40 19.72 5.81
C VAL A 89 -8.06 18.97 5.71
N TRP A 90 -6.94 19.69 5.84
CA TRP A 90 -5.60 19.08 5.82
C TRP A 90 -5.46 17.98 6.86
N ARG A 91 -5.97 18.20 8.08
CA ARG A 91 -5.83 17.23 9.18
C ARG A 91 -6.69 15.99 8.97
N ILE A 92 -7.91 16.14 8.44
CA ILE A 92 -8.79 15.00 8.11
C ILE A 92 -8.15 14.18 7.00
N VAL A 93 -7.75 14.85 5.92
CA VAL A 93 -7.11 14.23 4.75
C VAL A 93 -5.82 13.49 5.15
N HIS A 94 -5.03 14.07 6.06
CA HIS A 94 -3.81 13.45 6.57
C HIS A 94 -4.09 12.27 7.51
N ASP A 95 -5.05 12.39 8.44
CA ASP A 95 -5.40 11.30 9.37
C ASP A 95 -5.99 10.09 8.63
N GLU A 96 -6.73 10.33 7.54
CA GLU A 96 -7.29 9.29 6.66
C GLU A 96 -6.28 8.76 5.60
N GLY A 97 -5.05 9.28 5.57
CA GLY A 97 -4.00 8.83 4.65
C GLY A 97 -4.18 9.23 3.18
N HIS A 98 -5.03 10.21 2.89
CA HIS A 98 -5.36 10.66 1.54
C HIS A 98 -4.47 11.82 1.07
N TYR A 99 -3.20 11.61 0.75
CA TYR A 99 -2.33 12.73 0.36
C TYR A 99 -2.67 13.27 -1.04
N SER A 100 -2.86 14.60 -1.17
CA SER A 100 -2.95 15.26 -2.47
C SER A 100 -1.68 15.01 -3.28
N TYR A 101 -1.80 14.50 -4.50
CA TYR A 101 -0.70 14.33 -5.44
C TYR A 101 -0.98 15.04 -6.76
N HIS A 102 0.06 15.57 -7.39
CA HIS A 102 -0.02 16.13 -8.74
C HIS A 102 0.63 15.16 -9.71
N LEU A 103 -0.14 14.67 -10.67
CA LEU A 103 0.39 13.86 -11.76
C LEU A 103 1.23 14.78 -12.67
N GLN A 104 2.54 14.57 -12.65
CA GLN A 104 3.47 15.23 -13.55
C GLN A 104 3.96 14.21 -14.57
N CYS A 105 3.65 14.45 -15.85
CA CYS A 105 4.26 13.67 -16.93
C CYS A 105 5.71 14.11 -17.08
N VAL A 106 6.65 13.23 -16.70
CA VAL A 106 8.09 13.53 -16.68
C VAL A 106 8.79 13.14 -17.98
N GLN A 107 8.16 12.31 -18.82
CA GLN A 107 8.73 11.85 -20.09
C GLN A 107 7.62 11.58 -21.12
N ALA A 108 7.81 12.08 -22.33
CA ALA A 108 6.96 11.78 -23.49
C ALA A 108 7.71 10.90 -24.49
N LEU A 109 6.96 10.04 -25.19
CA LEU A 109 7.50 9.18 -26.25
C LEU A 109 8.10 10.04 -27.37
N GLN A 110 9.34 9.74 -27.75
CA GLN A 110 10.03 10.37 -28.86
C GLN A 110 9.72 9.64 -30.18
N PRO A 111 9.80 10.30 -31.35
CA PRO A 111 9.60 9.67 -32.66
C PRO A 111 10.48 8.43 -32.95
N GLY A 112 11.61 8.27 -32.25
CA GLY A 112 12.47 7.07 -32.37
C GLY A 112 12.00 5.86 -31.54
N ASP A 113 11.20 6.09 -30.49
CA ASP A 113 10.82 5.04 -29.54
C ASP A 113 9.82 4.05 -30.15
N TYR A 114 9.07 4.47 -31.17
CA TYR A 114 8.10 3.62 -31.89
C TYR A 114 8.73 2.43 -32.64
N SER A 115 10.05 2.39 -32.77
CA SER A 115 10.78 1.28 -33.40
C SER A 115 11.19 0.18 -32.43
N SER A 116 11.08 0.43 -31.11
CA SER A 116 11.39 -0.57 -30.09
C SER A 116 10.19 -1.51 -29.87
N PRO A 117 10.43 -2.79 -29.53
CA PRO A 117 9.34 -3.73 -29.25
C PRO A 117 8.43 -3.19 -28.14
N CYS A 118 7.13 -3.22 -28.40
CA CYS A 118 6.14 -2.61 -27.51
C CYS A 118 6.07 -3.39 -26.19
N ALA A 119 5.91 -2.66 -25.09
CA ALA A 119 5.63 -3.25 -23.79
C ALA A 119 4.19 -3.79 -23.77
N SER A 120 4.04 -5.09 -23.50
CA SER A 120 2.75 -5.77 -23.44
C SER A 120 2.21 -5.88 -22.00
N THR A 121 3.11 -5.88 -21.01
CA THR A 121 2.74 -6.07 -19.61
C THR A 121 3.77 -5.44 -18.67
N LEU A 122 3.33 -5.04 -17.47
CA LEU A 122 4.15 -4.39 -16.45
C LEU A 122 3.79 -4.96 -15.07
N SER A 123 4.79 -5.16 -14.22
CA SER A 123 4.60 -5.50 -12.81
C SER A 123 5.64 -4.83 -11.92
N VAL A 124 5.21 -4.15 -10.87
CA VAL A 124 6.09 -3.54 -9.86
C VAL A 124 6.27 -4.51 -8.70
N ASN A 125 7.48 -4.62 -8.15
CA ASN A 125 7.74 -5.51 -7.04
C ASN A 125 7.04 -4.97 -5.77
N PRO A 126 6.19 -5.78 -5.10
CA PRO A 126 5.45 -5.33 -3.92
C PRO A 126 6.34 -5.09 -2.69
N HIS A 127 7.56 -5.63 -2.68
CA HIS A 127 8.54 -5.48 -1.59
C HIS A 127 9.59 -4.40 -1.87
N ASP A 128 9.76 -4.00 -3.13
CA ASP A 128 10.70 -2.96 -3.56
C ASP A 128 10.09 -2.15 -4.72
N LEU A 129 9.53 -0.99 -4.40
CA LEU A 129 8.83 -0.15 -5.39
C LEU A 129 9.76 0.48 -6.43
N GLU A 130 11.08 0.42 -6.23
CA GLU A 130 12.02 0.84 -7.25
C GLU A 130 12.15 -0.20 -8.36
N LEU A 131 11.86 -1.48 -8.08
CA LEU A 131 12.04 -2.57 -9.01
C LEU A 131 10.75 -2.88 -9.77
N PHE A 132 10.85 -2.97 -11.10
CA PHE A 132 9.74 -3.36 -11.96
C PHE A 132 10.17 -4.28 -13.09
N LEU A 133 9.20 -4.99 -13.65
CA LEU A 133 9.34 -5.89 -14.78
C LEU A 133 8.44 -5.43 -15.92
N VAL A 134 8.97 -5.47 -17.14
CA VAL A 134 8.25 -5.18 -18.38
C VAL A 134 8.35 -6.37 -19.30
N GLY A 135 7.23 -6.98 -19.66
CA GLY A 135 7.18 -7.98 -20.74
C GLY A 135 6.94 -7.29 -22.08
N THR A 136 7.44 -7.89 -23.15
CA THR A 136 7.39 -7.34 -24.51
C THR A 136 6.69 -8.29 -25.48
N GLU A 137 6.32 -7.74 -26.65
CA GLU A 137 5.78 -8.51 -27.78
C GLU A 137 6.76 -9.53 -28.38
N MET A 138 8.05 -9.43 -28.08
CA MET A 138 9.10 -10.31 -28.63
C MET A 138 9.53 -11.44 -27.68
N GLY A 139 8.82 -11.64 -26.56
CA GLY A 139 9.19 -12.66 -25.57
C GLY A 139 10.29 -12.22 -24.59
N LEU A 140 10.72 -10.95 -24.64
CA LEU A 140 11.68 -10.42 -23.67
C LEU A 140 10.96 -9.91 -22.43
N ILE A 141 11.51 -10.19 -21.27
CA ILE A 141 11.14 -9.58 -20.00
C ILE A 141 12.32 -8.74 -19.52
N HIS A 142 12.13 -7.43 -19.38
CA HIS A 142 13.15 -6.51 -18.87
C HIS A 142 12.89 -6.20 -17.41
N ARG A 143 13.94 -6.24 -16.60
CA ARG A 143 13.95 -5.74 -15.23
C ARG A 143 14.54 -4.34 -15.22
N GLY A 144 13.80 -3.38 -14.68
CA GLY A 144 14.24 -2.00 -14.53
C GLY A 144 14.18 -1.54 -13.08
N SER A 145 15.01 -0.53 -12.77
CA SER A 145 14.93 0.25 -11.53
C SER A 145 14.39 1.64 -11.85
N LEU A 146 13.57 2.23 -10.98
CA LEU A 146 13.07 3.59 -11.16
C LEU A 146 14.19 4.65 -11.07
N ASN A 147 15.26 4.33 -10.35
CA ASN A 147 16.40 5.21 -10.16
C ASN A 147 17.41 5.13 -11.30
N ASP A 148 17.42 4.04 -12.06
CA ASP A 148 18.30 3.86 -13.20
C ASP A 148 17.53 4.14 -14.51
N LYS A 149 18.22 4.74 -15.48
CA LYS A 149 17.67 4.96 -16.81
C LYS A 149 17.80 3.73 -17.71
N ARG A 150 18.47 2.68 -17.25
CA ARG A 150 18.73 1.45 -18.01
C ARG A 150 18.05 0.24 -17.38
N CYS A 151 17.81 -0.77 -18.22
CA CYS A 151 17.37 -2.07 -17.75
C CYS A 151 18.56 -2.81 -17.12
N ASP A 152 18.36 -3.35 -15.93
CA ASP A 152 19.38 -4.04 -15.16
C ASP A 152 19.58 -5.47 -15.63
N ALA A 153 18.50 -6.11 -16.10
CA ALA A 153 18.50 -7.48 -16.58
C ALA A 153 17.46 -7.71 -17.68
N THR A 154 17.69 -8.72 -18.51
CA THR A 154 16.77 -9.17 -19.55
C THR A 154 16.66 -10.69 -19.47
N TYR A 155 15.43 -11.20 -19.39
CA TYR A 155 15.08 -12.62 -19.47
C TYR A 155 14.50 -12.88 -20.86
N SER A 156 14.98 -13.92 -21.54
CA SER A 156 14.73 -14.13 -22.97
C SER A 156 14.45 -15.59 -23.30
N GLU A 157 13.76 -16.32 -22.41
CA GLU A 157 13.40 -17.72 -22.68
C GLU A 157 12.06 -17.87 -23.38
N HIS A 158 11.14 -16.90 -23.21
CA HIS A 158 9.91 -16.87 -23.99
C HIS A 158 10.21 -16.62 -25.47
N LYS A 159 9.46 -17.32 -26.33
CA LYS A 159 9.66 -17.34 -27.79
C LYS A 159 8.67 -16.48 -28.56
N SER A 160 7.64 -15.98 -27.88
CA SER A 160 6.62 -15.08 -28.44
C SER A 160 6.14 -14.08 -27.38
N GLN A 161 5.17 -13.24 -27.74
CA GLN A 161 4.63 -12.17 -26.91
C GLN A 161 4.32 -12.63 -25.48
N VAL A 162 4.89 -11.91 -24.51
CA VAL A 162 4.57 -12.10 -23.09
C VAL A 162 3.23 -11.44 -22.81
N TYR A 163 2.23 -12.20 -22.38
CA TYR A 163 0.90 -11.67 -22.07
C TYR A 163 0.78 -11.15 -20.65
N ARG A 164 1.47 -11.78 -19.70
CA ARG A 164 1.44 -11.36 -18.30
C ARG A 164 2.78 -11.61 -17.63
N VAL A 165 3.21 -10.65 -16.82
CA VAL A 165 4.26 -10.82 -15.81
C VAL A 165 3.65 -10.42 -14.47
N GLN A 166 3.95 -11.17 -13.41
CA GLN A 166 3.47 -10.84 -12.08
C GLN A 166 4.46 -11.26 -11.00
N TRP A 167 4.86 -10.29 -10.18
CA TRP A 167 5.59 -10.57 -8.95
C TRP A 167 4.76 -11.41 -7.98
N ASN A 168 5.43 -12.30 -7.27
CA ASN A 168 4.84 -12.97 -6.13
C ASN A 168 4.55 -11.95 -5.02
N TYR A 169 3.36 -12.04 -4.42
CA TYR A 169 2.93 -11.10 -3.38
C TYR A 169 3.64 -11.28 -2.04
N LEU A 170 4.18 -12.47 -1.79
CA LEU A 170 4.74 -12.88 -0.51
C LEU A 170 6.25 -13.16 -0.58
N HIS A 171 6.77 -13.49 -1.76
CA HIS A 171 8.18 -13.79 -1.97
C HIS A 171 8.88 -12.68 -2.77
N PRO A 172 9.89 -12.00 -2.21
CA PRO A 172 10.45 -10.77 -2.78
C PRO A 172 11.25 -10.95 -4.07
N ARG A 173 11.69 -12.19 -4.35
CA ARG A 173 12.56 -12.48 -5.49
C ARG A 173 11.87 -13.16 -6.67
N VAL A 174 10.65 -13.66 -6.47
CA VAL A 174 10.03 -14.58 -7.43
C VAL A 174 8.95 -13.86 -8.22
N PHE A 175 8.92 -14.13 -9.51
CA PHE A 175 7.83 -13.70 -10.38
C PHE A 175 7.44 -14.83 -11.34
N LEU A 176 6.23 -14.73 -11.88
CA LEU A 176 5.72 -15.62 -12.91
C LEU A 176 5.50 -14.84 -14.21
N SER A 177 5.53 -15.55 -15.32
CA SER A 177 5.15 -15.02 -16.63
C SER A 177 4.41 -16.05 -17.45
N CYS A 178 3.59 -15.57 -18.38
CA CYS A 178 2.96 -16.40 -19.41
C CYS A 178 3.03 -15.69 -20.76
N ALA A 179 3.01 -16.48 -21.82
CA ALA A 179 3.18 -15.99 -23.18
C ALA A 179 2.32 -16.75 -24.20
N GLU A 180 2.29 -16.21 -25.41
CA GLU A 180 1.68 -16.85 -26.58
C GLU A 180 2.41 -18.14 -27.01
N ASP A 181 3.63 -18.36 -26.52
CA ASP A 181 4.44 -19.55 -26.83
C ASP A 181 4.01 -20.84 -26.10
N TYR A 182 2.83 -20.81 -25.47
CA TYR A 182 2.20 -21.91 -24.74
C TYR A 182 2.90 -22.28 -23.43
N THR A 183 3.71 -21.36 -22.89
CA THR A 183 4.45 -21.62 -21.65
C THR A 183 4.05 -20.67 -20.52
N ILE A 184 4.17 -21.21 -19.30
CA ILE A 184 4.31 -20.43 -18.07
C ILE A 184 5.72 -20.66 -17.56
N GLN A 185 6.40 -19.58 -17.22
CA GLN A 185 7.73 -19.63 -16.63
C GLN A 185 7.73 -18.97 -15.25
N ILE A 186 8.48 -19.57 -14.32
CA ILE A 186 8.67 -19.06 -12.95
C ILE A 186 10.13 -18.73 -12.76
N TRP A 187 10.40 -17.54 -12.21
CA TRP A 187 11.72 -16.94 -12.21
C TRP A 187 12.13 -16.55 -10.80
N ASP A 188 13.42 -16.71 -10.49
CA ASP A 188 14.07 -15.86 -9.50
C ASP A 188 14.72 -14.70 -10.26
N HIS A 189 14.34 -13.47 -9.92
CA HIS A 189 14.86 -12.30 -10.63
C HIS A 189 16.38 -12.10 -10.52
N THR A 190 17.09 -12.82 -9.65
CA THR A 190 18.56 -12.80 -9.61
C THR A 190 19.21 -13.75 -10.60
N GLU A 191 18.47 -14.75 -11.07
CA GLU A 191 18.96 -15.78 -11.99
C GLU A 191 18.64 -15.41 -13.44
N ARG A 192 19.39 -15.96 -14.40
CA ARG A 192 19.15 -15.67 -15.84
C ARG A 192 18.15 -16.62 -16.49
N HIS A 193 17.98 -17.80 -15.91
CA HIS A 193 17.16 -18.87 -16.44
C HIS A 193 15.91 -19.06 -15.58
N SER A 194 14.82 -19.50 -16.18
CA SER A 194 13.62 -19.87 -15.42
C SER A 194 13.91 -21.06 -14.51
N MET A 195 13.29 -21.07 -13.34
CA MET A 195 13.37 -22.18 -12.39
C MET A 195 12.41 -23.31 -12.76
N PHE A 196 11.26 -22.94 -13.33
CA PHE A 196 10.22 -23.86 -13.78
C PHE A 196 9.64 -23.38 -15.10
N GLU A 197 9.31 -24.34 -15.96
CA GLU A 197 8.62 -24.14 -17.23
C GLU A 197 7.48 -25.16 -17.33
N PHE A 198 6.27 -24.67 -17.61
CA PHE A 198 5.07 -25.48 -17.78
C PHE A 198 4.53 -25.31 -19.19
N PHE A 199 4.28 -26.42 -19.88
CA PHE A 199 3.77 -26.43 -21.25
C PHE A 199 2.27 -26.64 -21.29
N PHE A 200 1.60 -25.91 -22.19
CA PHE A 200 0.17 -26.00 -22.42
C PHE A 200 -0.11 -26.41 -23.87
N GLU A 201 -1.31 -26.95 -24.10
CA GLU A 201 -1.78 -27.26 -25.46
C GLU A 201 -2.17 -25.99 -26.26
N HIS A 202 -2.42 -24.89 -25.57
CA HIS A 202 -2.88 -23.61 -26.11
C HIS A 202 -2.19 -22.44 -25.43
N GLU A 203 -2.28 -21.26 -26.03
CA GLU A 203 -1.77 -20.01 -25.46
C GLU A 203 -2.34 -19.71 -24.08
N VAL A 204 -1.50 -19.15 -23.20
CA VAL A 204 -1.88 -18.84 -21.83
C VAL A 204 -2.18 -17.36 -21.74
N ASN A 205 -3.47 -17.00 -21.70
CA ASN A 205 -3.94 -15.62 -21.80
C ASN A 205 -3.66 -14.80 -20.55
N ASP A 206 -3.70 -15.42 -19.36
CA ASP A 206 -3.40 -14.76 -18.10
C ASP A 206 -2.97 -15.74 -17.02
N VAL A 207 -2.30 -15.19 -16.01
CA VAL A 207 -1.77 -15.91 -14.84
C VAL A 207 -1.89 -15.04 -13.61
N ALA A 208 -2.13 -15.67 -12.46
CA ALA A 208 -2.27 -14.97 -11.19
C ALA A 208 -1.69 -15.79 -10.02
N TRP A 209 -0.81 -15.19 -9.22
CA TRP A 209 -0.45 -15.69 -7.90
C TRP A 209 -1.64 -15.59 -6.94
N ALA A 210 -1.77 -16.56 -6.05
CA ALA A 210 -2.67 -16.44 -4.92
C ALA A 210 -2.12 -15.40 -3.92
N PRO A 211 -2.95 -14.51 -3.37
CA PRO A 211 -2.50 -13.48 -2.43
C PRO A 211 -2.18 -14.04 -1.04
N PHE A 212 -2.60 -15.28 -0.76
CA PHE A 212 -2.47 -15.95 0.54
C PHE A 212 -1.47 -17.12 0.53
N SER A 213 -0.84 -17.44 -0.60
CA SER A 213 0.16 -18.50 -0.72
C SER A 213 1.24 -18.12 -1.73
N SER A 214 2.50 -18.35 -1.38
CA SER A 214 3.64 -18.07 -2.25
C SER A 214 3.88 -19.16 -3.31
N THR A 215 3.22 -20.32 -3.22
CA THR A 215 3.40 -21.46 -4.13
C THR A 215 2.20 -21.74 -5.01
N LEU A 216 1.04 -21.13 -4.71
CA LEU A 216 -0.21 -21.35 -5.41
C LEU A 216 -0.42 -20.28 -6.48
N PHE A 217 -0.69 -20.70 -7.71
CA PHE A 217 -1.08 -19.80 -8.80
C PHE A 217 -2.15 -20.46 -9.69
N ALA A 218 -2.81 -19.63 -10.49
CA ALA A 218 -3.74 -20.09 -11.52
C ALA A 218 -3.34 -19.52 -12.87
N ALA A 219 -3.74 -20.23 -13.92
CA ALA A 219 -3.53 -19.87 -15.31
C ALA A 219 -4.80 -20.09 -16.10
N ILE A 220 -5.00 -19.31 -17.15
CA ILE A 220 -6.11 -19.49 -18.08
C ILE A 220 -5.60 -19.62 -19.51
N SER A 221 -5.98 -20.72 -20.16
CA SER A 221 -5.58 -21.03 -21.52
C SER A 221 -6.65 -20.64 -22.55
N GLY A 222 -6.25 -20.52 -23.80
CA GLY A 222 -7.09 -20.13 -24.94
C GLY A 222 -8.29 -21.07 -25.20
N ASN A 223 -8.23 -22.31 -24.72
CA ASN A 223 -9.32 -23.29 -24.76
C ASN A 223 -10.32 -23.17 -23.59
N ALA A 224 -10.32 -22.04 -22.86
CA ALA A 224 -11.21 -21.76 -21.73
C ALA A 224 -11.06 -22.73 -20.55
N ILE A 225 -9.85 -23.26 -20.34
CA ILE A 225 -9.51 -24.05 -19.16
C ILE A 225 -8.75 -23.17 -18.18
N VAL A 226 -9.20 -23.20 -16.92
CA VAL A 226 -8.46 -22.65 -15.79
C VAL A 226 -7.71 -23.78 -15.11
N SER A 227 -6.39 -23.67 -15.09
CA SER A 227 -5.50 -24.61 -14.41
C SER A 227 -4.97 -23.98 -13.12
N VAL A 228 -5.02 -24.73 -12.02
CA VAL A 228 -4.53 -24.33 -10.70
C VAL A 228 -3.33 -25.18 -10.35
N PHE A 229 -2.25 -24.52 -9.90
CA PHE A 229 -0.98 -25.15 -9.57
C PHE A 229 -0.60 -24.82 -8.13
N ASP A 230 -0.03 -25.79 -7.42
CA ASP A 230 0.61 -25.57 -6.13
C ASP A 230 1.99 -26.25 -6.11
N LEU A 231 3.04 -25.44 -6.22
CA LEU A 231 4.43 -25.90 -6.28
C LEU A 231 4.89 -26.66 -5.01
N ALA A 232 4.17 -26.49 -3.90
CA ALA A 232 4.43 -27.23 -2.67
C ALA A 232 3.92 -28.68 -2.76
N ILE A 233 2.88 -28.92 -3.56
CA ILE A 233 2.22 -30.22 -3.72
C ILE A 233 2.83 -30.94 -4.92
N ASP A 234 2.76 -30.32 -6.11
CA ASP A 234 3.27 -30.87 -7.36
C ASP A 234 3.99 -29.77 -8.15
N LYS A 235 5.18 -30.10 -8.65
CA LYS A 235 6.04 -29.18 -9.42
C LYS A 235 5.95 -29.38 -10.92
N ILE A 236 5.16 -30.37 -11.37
CA ILE A 236 5.08 -30.81 -12.76
C ILE A 236 3.66 -30.56 -13.26
N GLU A 237 2.65 -31.07 -12.56
CA GLU A 237 1.26 -31.08 -13.04
C GLU A 237 0.35 -30.09 -12.28
N ALA A 238 -0.74 -29.69 -12.93
CA ALA A 238 -1.79 -28.90 -12.29
C ALA A 238 -2.53 -29.73 -11.24
N ILE A 239 -2.81 -29.13 -10.08
CA ILE A 239 -3.59 -29.78 -9.01
C ILE A 239 -5.11 -29.77 -9.29
N GLY A 240 -5.55 -28.93 -10.23
CA GLY A 240 -6.94 -28.88 -10.66
C GLY A 240 -7.10 -28.15 -11.98
N MET A 241 -8.02 -28.63 -12.82
CA MET A 241 -8.37 -28.03 -14.11
C MET A 241 -9.88 -27.87 -14.20
N PHE A 242 -10.33 -26.69 -14.62
CA PHE A 242 -11.74 -26.31 -14.66
C PHE A 242 -12.07 -25.76 -16.03
N THR A 243 -12.94 -26.44 -16.77
CA THR A 243 -13.49 -25.90 -18.01
C THR A 243 -14.52 -24.84 -17.69
N CYS A 244 -14.28 -23.63 -18.17
CA CYS A 244 -15.19 -22.51 -18.02
C CYS A 244 -16.14 -22.43 -19.22
N TYR A 245 -17.43 -22.24 -18.94
CA TYR A 245 -18.47 -22.10 -19.97
C TYR A 245 -18.93 -20.65 -20.03
N THR A 246 -18.87 -20.07 -21.22
CA THR A 246 -19.39 -18.72 -21.49
C THR A 246 -20.79 -18.82 -22.08
N ALA A 247 -21.70 -17.91 -21.69
CA ALA A 247 -23.08 -17.92 -22.17
C ALA A 247 -23.20 -17.53 -23.65
N LYS A 248 -22.20 -16.84 -24.20
CA LYS A 248 -22.14 -16.40 -25.59
C LYS A 248 -21.07 -17.20 -26.33
N GLN A 249 -21.36 -17.59 -27.57
CA GLN A 249 -20.39 -18.25 -28.44
C GLN A 249 -19.24 -17.29 -28.81
N ASN A 250 -18.04 -17.85 -28.99
CA ASN A 250 -16.81 -17.12 -29.35
C ASN A 250 -16.47 -15.96 -28.40
N VAL A 251 -16.47 -16.26 -27.11
CA VAL A 251 -15.98 -15.36 -26.06
C VAL A 251 -14.66 -15.92 -25.56
N LYS A 252 -13.62 -15.08 -25.51
CA LYS A 252 -12.31 -15.47 -25.01
C LYS A 252 -12.19 -15.10 -23.55
N LEU A 253 -11.67 -16.01 -22.74
CA LEU A 253 -11.36 -15.71 -21.35
C LEU A 253 -9.97 -15.08 -21.29
N THR A 254 -9.88 -13.88 -20.72
CA THR A 254 -8.72 -12.99 -20.90
C THR A 254 -8.04 -12.59 -19.60
N LYS A 255 -8.72 -12.70 -18.46
CA LYS A 255 -8.19 -12.24 -17.17
C LYS A 255 -8.51 -13.17 -16.01
N LEU A 256 -7.56 -13.28 -15.09
CA LEU A 256 -7.68 -13.97 -13.82
C LEU A 256 -7.45 -13.03 -12.64
N ALA A 257 -8.26 -13.18 -11.59
CA ALA A 257 -8.05 -12.49 -10.33
C ALA A 257 -8.50 -13.35 -9.15
N PHE A 258 -7.58 -13.60 -8.22
CA PHE A 258 -7.92 -14.15 -6.92
C PHE A 258 -8.58 -13.09 -6.04
N HIS A 259 -9.64 -13.49 -5.33
CA HIS A 259 -10.15 -12.67 -4.25
C HIS A 259 -9.10 -12.61 -3.11
N PRO A 260 -8.84 -11.43 -2.51
CA PRO A 260 -7.77 -11.24 -1.52
C PRO A 260 -7.90 -12.12 -0.25
N VAL A 261 -9.13 -12.32 0.22
CA VAL A 261 -9.40 -13.04 1.49
C VAL A 261 -10.11 -14.38 1.32
N LYS A 262 -11.01 -14.51 0.34
CA LYS A 262 -11.86 -15.68 0.13
C LYS A 262 -11.22 -16.61 -0.89
N PRO A 263 -11.44 -17.93 -0.81
CA PRO A 263 -10.95 -18.90 -1.79
C PRO A 263 -11.81 -18.86 -3.06
N VAL A 264 -11.86 -17.69 -3.72
CA VAL A 264 -12.64 -17.43 -4.92
C VAL A 264 -11.68 -16.95 -5.99
N LEU A 265 -11.74 -17.59 -7.15
CA LEU A 265 -11.05 -17.17 -8.36
C LEU A 265 -12.08 -16.61 -9.34
N ILE A 266 -11.81 -15.41 -9.83
CA ILE A 266 -12.67 -14.72 -10.80
C ILE A 266 -11.98 -14.77 -12.16
N VAL A 267 -12.76 -15.09 -13.18
CA VAL A 267 -12.33 -15.15 -14.56
C VAL A 267 -13.09 -14.07 -15.33
N GLY A 268 -12.36 -13.22 -16.04
CA GLY A 268 -12.91 -12.21 -16.94
C GLY A 268 -12.85 -12.67 -18.39
N ASP A 269 -13.82 -12.22 -19.18
CA ASP A 269 -13.86 -12.46 -20.61
C ASP A 269 -13.58 -11.18 -21.43
N ASP A 270 -13.61 -11.27 -22.76
CA ASP A 270 -13.32 -10.17 -23.68
C ASP A 270 -14.50 -9.22 -23.95
N ARG A 271 -15.64 -9.35 -23.23
CA ARG A 271 -16.86 -8.58 -23.47
C ARG A 271 -17.41 -7.81 -22.27
#